data_AF-A0A821III3-F1
#
_entry.id   AF-A0A821III3-F1
#
_cell.length_a   1.000
_cell.length_b   1.000
_cell.length_c   1.000
_cell.angle_alpha   90.00
_cell.angle_beta   90.00
_cell.angle_gamma   90.00
#
_symmetry.space_group_name_H-M   'P 1'
#
loop_
_entity.id
_entity.type
_entity.pdbx_description
1 polymer ?
#
loop_
_entity_poly.entity_id
_entity_poly.type
_entity_poly.pdbx_seq_one_letter_code
_entity_poly.pdbx_strand_id
1 'polypeptide(L)'
;PYLNKVIRLYPNHRLNFKSILRSNFDLICQYISPDQVKILILSDEKDTSGQSELFLSHFQINQFINLQTLILIQIEKKSLEIINLHLNKLHYLRSLFLNSEITIPLSLPLVNLRYLKLSQYSLDQLKNICFTTPQLKTLNVTVIHRTSKFEFQCQLDYLTRLVLQIVGFHVSMDEIEKFLNNFSHLKHLELHTKCYADVVNGHRWKIVAKDLITLKFIFNIEVDSIEEILDTFRTSFWLNDKQWFVAYDNNHLFTIPCSMYKHVNEFFQPPKYTNILENTIFYDHVRKLTLNFHLIKTSHRFINITTLEIGYKYISVEILST
;
A
#
# COMPACT_ATOMS: atom_id res chain seq x y z
N PRO A 1 5.36 26.53 30.62
CA PRO A 1 4.16 27.41 30.63
C PRO A 1 3.53 27.65 29.25
N TYR A 2 4.31 28.00 28.22
CA TYR A 2 3.79 28.34 26.88
C TYR A 2 3.26 27.14 26.09
N LEU A 3 4.01 26.04 26.05
CA LEU A 3 3.61 24.80 25.35
C LEU A 3 2.25 24.26 25.84
N ASN A 4 2.02 24.35 27.15
CA ASN A 4 0.77 23.95 27.80
C ASN A 4 -0.44 24.74 27.33
N LYS A 5 -0.27 26.06 27.13
CA LYS A 5 -1.33 26.92 26.57
C LYS A 5 -1.59 26.56 25.12
N VAL A 6 -0.55 26.33 24.32
CA VAL A 6 -0.70 25.98 22.90
C VAL A 6 -1.42 24.64 22.75
N ILE A 7 -1.02 23.59 23.46
CA ILE A 7 -1.62 22.26 23.35
C ILE A 7 -3.11 22.30 23.71
N ARG A 8 -3.49 22.99 24.79
CA ARG A 8 -4.89 23.06 25.24
C ARG A 8 -5.81 23.88 24.32
N LEU A 9 -5.27 24.78 23.50
CA LEU A 9 -6.06 25.65 22.64
C LEU A 9 -6.54 24.98 21.35
N TYR A 10 -5.88 23.91 20.91
CA TYR A 10 -6.25 23.22 19.67
C TYR A 10 -6.96 21.91 19.99
N PRO A 11 -8.28 21.78 19.75
CA PRO A 11 -8.91 20.48 19.79
C PRO A 11 -8.38 19.61 18.64
N ASN A 12 -8.30 18.30 18.85
CA ASN A 12 -7.97 17.30 17.82
C ASN A 12 -6.48 17.20 17.45
N HIS A 13 -5.65 16.74 18.38
CA HIS A 13 -4.23 16.55 18.12
C HIS A 13 -3.95 15.36 17.22
N ARG A 14 -2.94 15.55 16.37
CA ARG A 14 -2.16 14.48 15.76
C ARG A 14 -0.85 14.39 16.52
N LEU A 15 -0.67 13.31 17.29
CA LEU A 15 0.58 13.02 17.97
C LEU A 15 1.42 12.12 17.08
N ASN A 16 2.60 12.59 16.70
CA ASN A 16 3.55 11.84 15.92
C ASN A 16 4.86 11.69 16.69
N PHE A 17 5.08 10.50 17.23
CA PHE A 17 6.28 10.18 17.99
C PHE A 17 7.30 9.33 17.22
N LYS A 18 7.14 9.21 15.89
CA LYS A 18 8.00 8.34 15.07
C LYS A 18 9.51 8.57 15.25
N SER A 19 9.93 9.83 15.44
CA SER A 19 11.36 10.21 15.48
C SER A 19 11.64 11.25 16.54
N ILE A 20 10.92 11.21 17.66
CA ILE A 20 11.08 12.19 18.75
C ILE A 20 12.16 11.74 19.73
N LEU A 21 12.99 12.69 20.19
CA LEU A 21 13.95 12.45 21.28
C LEU A 21 13.21 12.14 22.58
N ARG A 22 13.72 11.19 23.37
CA ARG A 22 13.13 10.76 24.64
C ARG A 22 12.85 11.90 25.61
N SER A 23 13.77 12.86 25.75
CA SER A 23 13.59 14.03 26.62
C SER A 23 12.39 14.90 26.22
N ASN A 24 12.16 15.05 24.91
CA ASN A 24 11.01 15.78 24.39
C ASN A 24 9.72 14.96 24.52
N PHE A 25 9.82 13.64 24.38
CA PHE A 25 8.70 12.73 24.55
C PHE A 25 8.09 12.84 25.95
N ASP A 26 8.91 12.73 27.00
CA ASP A 26 8.45 12.82 28.39
C ASP A 26 7.81 14.18 28.68
N LEU A 27 8.43 15.26 28.21
CA LEU A 27 7.92 16.61 28.37
C LEU A 27 6.54 16.76 27.71
N ILE A 28 6.35 16.22 26.51
CA ILE A 28 5.07 16.30 25.79
C ILE A 28 4.00 15.45 26.48
N CYS A 29 4.34 14.25 26.96
CA CYS A 29 3.41 13.37 27.67
C CYS A 29 2.81 14.02 28.92
N GLN A 30 3.53 14.92 29.60
CA GLN A 30 2.99 15.66 30.74
C GLN A 30 1.84 16.62 30.40
N TYR A 31 1.68 16.96 29.11
CA TYR A 31 0.74 18.00 28.67
C TYR A 31 -0.37 17.48 27.75
N ILE A 32 -0.32 16.20 27.37
CA ILE A 32 -1.34 15.60 26.51
C ILE A 32 -2.61 15.32 27.30
N SER A 33 -3.74 15.72 26.74
CA SER A 33 -5.07 15.28 27.16
C SER A 33 -5.53 14.16 26.20
N PRO A 34 -5.59 12.89 26.65
CA PRO A 34 -5.86 11.74 25.76
C PRO A 34 -7.16 11.85 24.95
N ASP A 35 -8.18 12.47 25.53
CA ASP A 35 -9.48 12.72 24.90
C ASP A 35 -9.40 13.68 23.71
N GLN A 36 -8.35 14.48 23.58
CA GLN A 36 -8.19 15.42 22.47
C GLN A 36 -7.43 14.81 21.28
N VAL A 37 -6.89 13.60 21.40
CA VAL A 37 -6.03 12.99 20.39
C VAL A 37 -6.84 12.16 19.39
N LYS A 38 -6.74 12.51 18.10
CA LYS A 38 -7.39 11.77 17.00
C LYS A 38 -6.47 10.81 16.27
N ILE A 39 -5.18 11.14 16.20
CA ILE A 39 -4.19 10.35 15.48
C ILE A 39 -2.99 10.16 16.40
N LEU A 40 -2.60 8.91 16.60
CA LEU A 40 -1.43 8.53 17.39
C LEU A 40 -0.49 7.68 16.54
N ILE A 41 0.78 8.08 16.52
CA ILE A 41 1.87 7.33 15.89
C ILE A 41 2.91 7.04 16.96
N LEU A 42 3.13 5.76 17.25
CA LEU A 42 4.16 5.26 18.16
C LEU A 42 5.19 4.46 17.37
N SER A 43 6.46 4.56 17.78
CA SER A 43 7.57 3.86 17.14
C SER A 43 8.60 3.39 18.15
N ASP A 44 9.01 2.12 18.08
CA ASP A 44 10.20 1.62 18.78
C ASP A 44 11.35 1.31 17.80
N GLU A 45 11.42 2.05 16.68
CA GLU A 45 12.58 2.00 15.78
C GLU A 45 13.88 2.40 16.50
N LYS A 46 15.04 2.23 15.84
CA LYS A 46 16.38 2.33 16.45
C LYS A 46 16.59 3.55 17.36
N ASP A 47 16.14 4.73 16.94
CA ASP A 47 16.33 5.98 17.70
C ASP A 47 15.26 6.22 18.78
N THR A 48 14.25 5.36 18.87
CA THR A 48 13.09 5.48 19.77
C THR A 48 12.76 4.18 20.53
N SER A 49 13.74 3.29 20.72
CA SER A 49 13.55 2.03 21.47
C SER A 49 12.97 2.25 22.88
N GLY A 50 12.01 1.41 23.27
CA GLY A 50 11.26 1.52 24.54
C GLY A 50 10.26 2.68 24.62
N GLN A 51 10.02 3.43 23.55
CA GLN A 51 9.07 4.55 23.54
C GLN A 51 7.64 4.08 23.82
N SER A 52 7.24 2.93 23.32
CA SER A 52 5.91 2.36 23.55
C SER A 52 5.70 1.98 25.02
N GLU A 53 6.72 1.40 25.67
CA GLU A 53 6.66 1.08 27.10
C GLU A 53 6.58 2.37 27.92
N LEU A 54 7.39 3.37 27.57
CA LEU A 54 7.36 4.68 28.21
C LEU A 54 5.99 5.35 28.04
N PHE A 55 5.43 5.33 26.84
CA PHE A 55 4.07 5.82 26.56
C PHE A 55 3.03 5.15 27.46
N LEU A 56 3.08 3.81 27.55
CA LEU A 56 2.15 3.02 28.34
C LEU A 56 2.35 3.18 29.85
N SER A 57 3.50 3.68 30.29
CA SER A 57 3.73 4.08 31.68
C SER A 57 3.03 5.41 32.03
N HIS A 58 2.84 6.29 31.04
CA HIS A 58 2.11 7.55 31.19
C HIS A 58 0.61 7.41 30.97
N PHE A 59 0.19 6.54 30.04
CA PHE A 59 -1.20 6.46 29.61
C PHE A 59 -1.70 5.04 29.45
N GLN A 60 -2.99 4.84 29.70
CA GLN A 60 -3.68 3.65 29.22
C GLN A 60 -4.28 3.96 27.84
N ILE A 61 -4.09 3.07 26.86
CA ILE A 61 -4.51 3.36 25.49
C ILE A 61 -6.03 3.61 25.37
N ASN A 62 -6.85 3.00 26.24
CA ASN A 62 -8.30 3.22 26.28
C ASN A 62 -8.72 4.61 26.79
N GLN A 63 -7.79 5.44 27.30
CA GLN A 63 -8.06 6.85 27.63
C GLN A 63 -8.21 7.71 26.36
N PHE A 64 -7.66 7.24 25.23
CA PHE A 64 -7.73 7.94 23.94
C PHE A 64 -9.08 7.69 23.27
N ILE A 65 -10.17 8.06 23.95
CA ILE A 65 -11.54 7.73 23.56
C ILE A 65 -11.90 8.25 22.16
N ASN A 66 -11.31 9.37 21.73
CA ASN A 66 -11.55 9.98 20.43
C ASN A 66 -10.56 9.55 19.35
N LEU A 67 -9.72 8.54 19.62
CA LEU A 67 -8.71 8.08 18.68
C LEU A 67 -9.37 7.45 17.44
N GLN A 68 -9.02 8.00 16.27
CA GLN A 68 -9.53 7.55 14.98
C GLN A 68 -8.49 6.77 14.20
N THR A 69 -7.20 7.10 14.37
CA THR A 69 -6.10 6.46 13.67
C THR A 69 -4.98 6.11 14.65
N LEU A 70 -4.56 4.85 14.62
CA LEU A 70 -3.43 4.33 15.38
C LEU A 70 -2.40 3.74 14.42
N ILE A 71 -1.16 4.22 14.49
CA ILE A 71 -0.03 3.73 13.72
C ILE A 71 1.05 3.25 14.70
N LEU A 72 1.38 1.97 14.61
CA LEU A 72 2.34 1.29 15.46
C LEU A 72 3.49 0.81 14.59
N ILE A 73 4.71 1.28 14.87
CA ILE A 73 5.91 1.00 14.07
C ILE A 73 6.93 0.29 14.95
N GLN A 74 7.27 -0.94 14.60
CA GLN A 74 8.24 -1.79 15.27
C GLN A 74 8.06 -1.90 16.79
N ILE A 75 6.80 -1.82 17.25
CA ILE A 75 6.48 -1.83 18.68
C ILE A 75 6.90 -3.16 19.31
N GLU A 76 7.54 -3.06 20.48
CA GLU A 76 7.93 -4.21 21.28
C GLU A 76 6.73 -5.11 21.61
N LYS A 77 6.94 -6.43 21.60
CA LYS A 77 5.88 -7.44 21.76
C LYS A 77 4.99 -7.16 22.98
N LYS A 78 5.61 -6.92 24.14
CA LYS A 78 4.92 -6.68 25.42
C LYS A 78 3.98 -5.47 25.34
N SER A 79 4.46 -4.36 24.80
CA SER A 79 3.65 -3.14 24.62
C SER A 79 2.52 -3.36 23.62
N LEU A 80 2.78 -4.09 22.53
CA LEU A 80 1.78 -4.40 21.51
C LEU A 80 0.67 -5.31 22.07
N GLU A 81 1.00 -6.29 22.93
CA GLU A 81 0.03 -7.13 23.64
C GLU A 81 -0.89 -6.27 24.53
N ILE A 82 -0.31 -5.35 25.31
CA ILE A 82 -1.08 -4.43 26.18
C ILE A 82 -2.02 -3.56 25.34
N ILE A 83 -1.54 -3.02 24.22
CA ILE A 83 -2.36 -2.20 23.32
C ILE A 83 -3.51 -3.03 22.74
N ASN A 84 -3.21 -4.25 22.25
CA ASN A 84 -4.18 -5.14 21.62
C ASN A 84 -5.36 -5.49 22.55
N LEU A 85 -5.10 -5.69 23.85
CA LEU A 85 -6.13 -5.94 24.86
C LEU A 85 -7.17 -4.82 25.01
N HIS A 86 -6.88 -3.62 24.51
CA HIS A 86 -7.68 -2.43 24.70
C HIS A 86 -8.20 -1.81 23.38
N LEU A 87 -7.82 -2.36 22.21
CA LEU A 87 -8.23 -1.79 20.91
C LEU A 87 -9.75 -1.74 20.74
N ASN A 88 -10.49 -2.70 21.29
CA ASN A 88 -11.95 -2.74 21.24
C ASN A 88 -12.63 -1.63 22.05
N LYS A 89 -11.93 -1.01 22.99
CA LYS A 89 -12.43 0.14 23.77
C LYS A 89 -12.30 1.46 22.99
N LEU A 90 -11.59 1.45 21.86
CA LEU A 90 -11.41 2.62 21.00
C LEU A 90 -12.56 2.71 19.99
N HIS A 91 -13.74 3.12 20.47
CA HIS A 91 -14.98 3.08 19.69
C HIS A 91 -14.93 3.90 18.39
N TYR A 92 -14.09 4.94 18.31
CA TYR A 92 -13.93 5.76 17.12
C TYR A 92 -12.78 5.33 16.20
N LEU A 93 -12.06 4.24 16.53
CA LEU A 93 -10.94 3.75 15.74
C LEU A 93 -11.42 3.27 14.37
N ARG A 94 -11.00 4.00 13.33
CA ARG A 94 -11.32 3.71 11.93
C ARG A 94 -10.13 3.16 11.16
N SER A 95 -8.93 3.42 11.65
CA SER A 95 -7.68 3.18 10.93
C SER A 95 -6.63 2.59 11.86
N LEU A 96 -6.13 1.40 11.52
CA LEU A 96 -5.08 0.71 12.28
C LEU A 96 -3.95 0.29 11.35
N PHE A 97 -2.72 0.67 11.71
CA PHE A 97 -1.53 0.33 10.97
C PHE A 97 -0.53 -0.34 11.91
N LEU A 98 -0.26 -1.63 11.68
CA LEU A 98 0.70 -2.43 12.44
C LEU A 98 1.88 -2.77 11.53
N ASN A 99 2.97 -2.03 11.69
CA ASN A 99 4.23 -2.31 11.01
C ASN A 99 5.23 -2.90 12.00
N SER A 100 5.04 -4.16 12.39
CA SER A 100 5.92 -4.88 13.31
C SER A 100 6.43 -6.17 12.66
N GLU A 101 7.61 -6.62 13.08
CA GLU A 101 8.11 -7.97 12.81
C GLU A 101 7.40 -9.04 13.64
N ILE A 102 6.67 -8.62 14.67
CA ILE A 102 5.94 -9.53 15.55
C ILE A 102 4.46 -9.50 15.21
N THR A 103 3.89 -10.67 14.93
CA THR A 103 2.44 -10.82 14.73
C THR A 103 1.73 -10.96 16.07
N ILE A 104 0.60 -10.26 16.23
CA ILE A 104 -0.33 -10.49 17.32
C ILE A 104 -1.71 -10.74 16.73
N PRO A 105 -2.42 -11.80 17.14
CA PRO A 105 -3.79 -12.02 16.68
C PRO A 105 -4.69 -10.88 17.17
N LEU A 106 -5.41 -10.26 16.24
CA LEU A 106 -6.56 -9.42 16.56
C LEU A 106 -7.66 -10.35 17.06
N SER A 107 -7.83 -10.46 18.38
CA SER A 107 -8.78 -11.38 19.01
C SER A 107 -10.13 -10.73 19.32
N LEU A 108 -10.22 -9.41 19.25
CA LEU A 108 -11.40 -8.65 19.66
C LEU A 108 -12.07 -7.97 18.45
N PRO A 109 -13.42 -7.88 18.43
CA PRO A 109 -14.13 -7.16 17.37
C PRO A 109 -13.77 -5.67 17.33
N LEU A 110 -13.35 -5.19 16.17
CA LEU A 110 -13.09 -3.79 15.85
C LEU A 110 -14.14 -3.32 14.82
N VAL A 111 -15.39 -3.28 15.26
CA VAL A 111 -16.59 -3.12 14.39
C VAL A 111 -16.60 -1.85 13.54
N ASN A 112 -15.89 -0.80 13.96
CA ASN A 112 -15.83 0.49 13.26
C ASN A 112 -14.59 0.64 12.37
N LEU A 113 -13.71 -0.37 12.34
CA LEU A 113 -12.47 -0.31 11.57
C LEU A 113 -12.77 -0.36 10.07
N ARG A 114 -12.21 0.61 9.34
CA ARG A 114 -12.39 0.77 7.88
C ARG A 114 -11.09 0.57 7.11
N TYR A 115 -9.96 0.89 7.73
CA TYR A 115 -8.63 0.80 7.12
C TYR A 115 -7.72 -0.02 8.03
N LEU A 116 -7.15 -1.08 7.46
CA LEU A 116 -6.24 -1.96 8.18
C LEU A 116 -4.99 -2.17 7.33
N LYS A 117 -3.82 -1.87 7.92
CA LYS A 117 -2.52 -2.23 7.36
C LYS A 117 -1.76 -3.13 8.32
N LEU A 118 -1.29 -4.26 7.82
CA LEU A 118 -0.64 -5.31 8.59
C LEU A 118 0.62 -5.80 7.89
N SER A 119 1.71 -5.90 8.64
CA SER A 119 2.95 -6.53 8.20
C SER A 119 3.05 -7.94 8.77
N GLN A 120 3.52 -8.89 7.96
CA GLN A 120 3.96 -10.23 8.36
C GLN A 120 2.90 -11.21 8.86
N TYR A 121 1.69 -11.23 8.30
CA TYR A 121 0.61 -12.13 8.77
C TYR A 121 0.61 -13.52 8.11
N SER A 122 -0.02 -14.50 8.76
CA SER A 122 -0.39 -15.77 8.13
C SER A 122 -1.79 -15.71 7.51
N LEU A 123 -2.10 -16.65 6.61
CA LEU A 123 -3.44 -16.77 6.02
C LEU A 123 -4.53 -17.10 7.05
N ASP A 124 -4.21 -17.88 8.09
CA ASP A 124 -5.18 -18.17 9.16
C ASP A 124 -5.48 -16.94 10.01
N GLN A 125 -4.47 -16.11 10.30
CA GLN A 125 -4.70 -14.84 10.97
C GLN A 125 -5.57 -13.91 10.11
N LEU A 126 -5.40 -13.96 8.78
CA LEU A 126 -6.22 -13.19 7.85
C LEU A 126 -7.71 -13.59 7.91
N LYS A 127 -8.03 -14.87 8.14
CA LYS A 127 -9.42 -15.32 8.35
C LYS A 127 -10.02 -14.67 9.59
N ASN A 128 -9.26 -14.58 10.67
CA ASN A 128 -9.71 -13.96 11.92
C ASN A 128 -10.03 -12.46 11.74
N ILE A 129 -9.34 -11.78 10.82
CA ILE A 129 -9.62 -10.38 10.49
C ILE A 129 -11.03 -10.22 9.95
N CYS A 130 -11.51 -11.17 9.15
CA CYS A 130 -12.86 -11.11 8.60
C CYS A 130 -13.94 -11.09 9.67
N PHE A 131 -13.77 -11.90 10.71
CA PHE A 131 -14.71 -11.98 11.82
C PHE A 131 -14.62 -10.77 12.75
N THR A 132 -13.41 -10.22 12.92
CA THR A 132 -13.19 -9.10 13.84
C THR A 132 -13.47 -7.73 13.21
N THR A 133 -13.41 -7.60 11.88
CA THR A 133 -13.52 -6.32 11.18
C THR A 133 -14.53 -6.37 10.01
N PRO A 134 -15.81 -6.68 10.26
CA PRO A 134 -16.79 -6.89 9.19
C PRO A 134 -17.04 -5.64 8.32
N GLN A 135 -16.73 -4.44 8.83
CA GLN A 135 -16.93 -3.16 8.13
C GLN A 135 -15.71 -2.70 7.32
N LEU A 136 -14.68 -3.53 7.20
CA LEU A 136 -13.41 -3.17 6.58
C LEU A 136 -13.58 -2.82 5.10
N LYS A 137 -13.05 -1.65 4.71
CA LYS A 137 -13.10 -1.15 3.31
C LYS A 137 -11.77 -1.30 2.60
N THR A 138 -10.66 -1.15 3.33
CA THR A 138 -9.31 -1.26 2.80
C THR A 138 -8.46 -2.16 3.67
N LEU A 139 -7.86 -3.16 3.03
CA LEU A 139 -6.92 -4.08 3.65
C LEU A 139 -5.59 -4.00 2.91
N ASN A 140 -4.52 -3.71 3.64
CA ASN A 140 -3.16 -3.82 3.16
C ASN A 140 -2.44 -4.85 4.03
N VAL A 141 -2.02 -5.96 3.45
CA VAL A 141 -1.44 -7.07 4.21
C VAL A 141 -0.24 -7.67 3.49
N THR A 142 0.83 -7.89 4.24
CA THR A 142 1.96 -8.72 3.82
C THR A 142 1.83 -10.10 4.46
N VAL A 143 1.67 -11.14 3.65
CA VAL A 143 1.56 -12.54 4.06
C VAL A 143 2.93 -13.22 3.91
N ILE A 144 3.46 -13.81 4.98
CA ILE A 144 4.81 -14.43 4.98
C ILE A 144 4.80 -15.95 5.21
N HIS A 145 3.69 -16.51 5.69
CA HIS A 145 3.59 -17.92 6.04
C HIS A 145 2.41 -18.59 5.34
N ARG A 146 2.71 -19.69 4.64
CA ARG A 146 1.72 -20.60 4.06
C ARG A 146 1.29 -21.61 5.11
N THR A 147 -0.01 -21.70 5.34
CA THR A 147 -0.64 -22.81 6.08
C THR A 147 -0.70 -24.01 5.16
N SER A 148 -0.75 -25.24 5.69
CA SER A 148 -0.68 -26.47 4.88
C SER A 148 -1.77 -26.59 3.80
N LYS A 149 -2.84 -25.77 3.89
CA LYS A 149 -3.86 -25.61 2.85
C LYS A 149 -4.23 -24.13 2.68
N PHE A 150 -4.27 -23.65 1.42
CA PHE A 150 -4.79 -22.33 1.04
C PHE A 150 -6.33 -22.39 0.95
N GLU A 151 -6.98 -22.75 2.06
CA GLU A 151 -8.44 -22.72 2.16
C GLU A 151 -8.83 -21.46 2.90
N PHE A 152 -9.23 -20.42 2.16
CA PHE A 152 -9.73 -19.17 2.74
C PHE A 152 -11.24 -19.09 2.55
N GLN A 153 -11.99 -19.26 3.64
CA GLN A 153 -13.45 -19.16 3.66
C GLN A 153 -13.81 -18.00 4.60
N CYS A 154 -14.04 -16.83 4.03
CA CYS A 154 -14.52 -15.67 4.78
C CYS A 154 -15.19 -14.72 3.79
N GLN A 155 -16.22 -14.00 4.19
CA GLN A 155 -16.84 -13.00 3.33
C GLN A 155 -16.58 -11.60 3.90
N LEU A 156 -15.95 -10.72 3.12
CA LEU A 156 -15.75 -9.31 3.46
C LEU A 156 -16.49 -8.43 2.44
N ASP A 157 -17.80 -8.35 2.61
CA ASP A 157 -18.70 -7.67 1.65
C ASP A 157 -18.42 -6.18 1.47
N TYR A 158 -17.78 -5.52 2.43
CA TYR A 158 -17.49 -4.09 2.33
C TYR A 158 -16.09 -3.78 1.79
N LEU A 159 -15.27 -4.81 1.52
CA LEU A 159 -13.90 -4.62 1.09
C LEU A 159 -13.87 -4.16 -0.38
N THR A 160 -13.42 -2.92 -0.57
CA THR A 160 -13.34 -2.28 -1.90
C THR A 160 -11.91 -2.17 -2.39
N ARG A 161 -10.93 -2.20 -1.48
CA ARG A 161 -9.51 -2.12 -1.81
C ARG A 161 -8.70 -3.18 -1.05
N LEU A 162 -7.94 -3.95 -1.81
CA LEU A 162 -7.00 -4.94 -1.29
C LEU A 162 -5.61 -4.65 -1.84
N VAL A 163 -4.63 -4.54 -0.95
CA VAL A 163 -3.20 -4.57 -1.26
C VAL A 163 -2.63 -5.80 -0.59
N LEU A 164 -2.23 -6.79 -1.37
CA LEU A 164 -1.75 -8.07 -0.90
C LEU A 164 -0.31 -8.27 -1.38
N GLN A 165 0.60 -8.43 -0.43
CA GLN A 165 1.97 -8.83 -0.70
C GLN A 165 2.20 -10.24 -0.14
N ILE A 166 2.64 -11.18 -0.96
CA ILE A 166 2.89 -12.56 -0.54
C ILE A 166 4.39 -12.83 -0.68
N VAL A 167 5.03 -13.20 0.42
CA VAL A 167 6.48 -13.37 0.52
C VAL A 167 6.78 -14.78 1.01
N GLY A 168 7.84 -15.38 0.46
CA GLY A 168 8.39 -16.64 0.95
C GLY A 168 7.82 -17.91 0.31
N PHE A 169 6.79 -17.82 -0.52
CA PHE A 169 6.24 -18.99 -1.24
C PHE A 169 5.58 -18.60 -2.57
N HIS A 170 5.44 -19.59 -3.45
CA HIS A 170 4.72 -19.46 -4.71
C HIS A 170 3.23 -19.72 -4.52
N VAL A 171 2.42 -18.97 -5.25
CA VAL A 171 0.95 -19.08 -5.26
C VAL A 171 0.49 -19.45 -6.67
N SER A 172 -0.50 -20.32 -6.78
CA SER A 172 -1.14 -20.66 -8.05
C SER A 172 -2.31 -19.72 -8.36
N MET A 173 -2.73 -19.68 -9.62
CA MET A 173 -3.85 -18.85 -10.03
C MET A 173 -5.18 -19.35 -9.44
N ASP A 174 -5.33 -20.66 -9.27
CA ASP A 174 -6.51 -21.25 -8.62
C ASP A 174 -6.64 -20.79 -7.16
N GLU A 175 -5.52 -20.64 -6.45
CA GLU A 175 -5.50 -20.13 -5.08
C GLU A 175 -5.87 -18.64 -5.04
N ILE A 176 -5.34 -17.84 -5.97
CA ILE A 176 -5.67 -16.42 -6.10
C ILE A 176 -7.16 -16.24 -6.42
N GLU A 177 -7.71 -16.98 -7.38
CA GLU A 177 -9.12 -16.90 -7.74
C GLU A 177 -10.03 -17.30 -6.57
N LYS A 178 -9.76 -18.44 -5.92
CA LYS A 178 -10.49 -18.87 -4.73
C LYS A 178 -10.43 -17.82 -3.63
N PHE A 179 -9.27 -17.20 -3.42
CA PHE A 179 -9.10 -16.13 -2.45
C PHE A 179 -9.92 -14.89 -2.80
N LEU A 180 -9.83 -14.41 -4.04
CA LEU A 180 -10.50 -13.18 -4.47
C LEU A 180 -12.02 -13.32 -4.57
N ASN A 181 -12.55 -14.53 -4.76
CA ASN A 181 -13.99 -14.82 -4.72
C ASN A 181 -14.66 -14.46 -3.38
N ASN A 182 -13.87 -14.24 -2.32
CA ASN A 182 -14.35 -13.79 -1.02
C ASN A 182 -14.66 -12.28 -0.95
N PHE A 183 -14.37 -11.52 -2.01
CA PHE A 183 -14.49 -10.05 -2.05
C PHE A 183 -15.35 -9.58 -3.23
N SER A 184 -16.65 -9.84 -3.15
CA SER A 184 -17.65 -9.52 -4.20
C SER A 184 -17.70 -8.04 -4.61
N HIS A 185 -17.29 -7.12 -3.73
CA HIS A 185 -17.32 -5.67 -3.97
C HIS A 185 -15.93 -5.07 -4.22
N LEU A 186 -14.91 -5.89 -4.46
CA LEU A 186 -13.55 -5.42 -4.71
C LEU A 186 -13.50 -4.56 -5.97
N LYS A 187 -12.90 -3.37 -5.86
CA LYS A 187 -12.72 -2.42 -6.97
C LYS A 187 -11.25 -2.12 -7.26
N HIS A 188 -10.40 -2.24 -6.24
CA HIS A 188 -8.98 -1.97 -6.37
C HIS A 188 -8.19 -3.16 -5.82
N LEU A 189 -7.37 -3.76 -6.67
CA LEU A 189 -6.48 -4.86 -6.30
C LEU A 189 -5.03 -4.46 -6.61
N GLU A 190 -4.15 -4.65 -5.64
CA GLU A 190 -2.70 -4.57 -5.79
C GLU A 190 -2.09 -5.88 -5.27
N LEU A 191 -1.41 -6.63 -6.12
CA LEU A 191 -0.88 -7.96 -5.79
C LEU A 191 0.62 -8.08 -6.08
N HIS A 192 1.41 -8.32 -5.05
CA HIS A 192 2.87 -8.44 -5.14
C HIS A 192 3.29 -9.84 -4.68
N THR A 193 3.78 -10.70 -5.56
CA THR A 193 4.06 -12.10 -5.19
C THR A 193 5.10 -12.76 -6.08
N LYS A 194 5.75 -13.82 -5.56
CA LYS A 194 6.40 -14.84 -6.38
C LYS A 194 5.32 -15.84 -6.79
N CYS A 195 5.20 -16.18 -8.06
CA CYS A 195 4.12 -17.04 -8.52
C CYS A 195 4.62 -18.16 -9.44
N TYR A 196 3.73 -19.12 -9.71
CA TYR A 196 3.92 -20.09 -10.77
C TYR A 196 3.53 -19.49 -12.13
N ALA A 197 3.90 -20.17 -13.21
CA ALA A 197 3.60 -19.72 -14.57
C ALA A 197 2.09 -19.63 -14.88
N ASP A 198 1.24 -20.36 -14.16
CA ASP A 198 -0.22 -20.32 -14.35
C ASP A 198 -0.84 -18.97 -13.93
N VAL A 199 -0.20 -18.22 -13.02
CA VAL A 199 -0.63 -16.89 -12.57
C VAL A 199 -0.46 -15.84 -13.67
N VAL A 200 0.46 -16.03 -14.61
CA VAL A 200 0.73 -15.05 -15.68
C VAL A 200 -0.10 -15.34 -16.93
N ASN A 201 -1.40 -15.57 -16.74
CA ASN A 201 -2.36 -15.80 -17.80
C ASN A 201 -3.39 -14.67 -17.88
N GLY A 202 -3.24 -13.80 -18.88
CA GLY A 202 -4.11 -12.65 -19.11
C GLY A 202 -5.57 -13.01 -19.41
N HIS A 203 -5.88 -14.21 -19.91
CA HIS A 203 -7.26 -14.66 -20.11
C HIS A 203 -7.95 -14.97 -18.78
N ARG A 204 -7.24 -15.57 -17.82
CA ARG A 204 -7.77 -15.83 -16.48
C ARG A 204 -7.95 -14.52 -15.70
N TRP A 205 -6.94 -13.66 -15.74
CA TRP A 205 -7.02 -12.34 -15.11
C TRP A 205 -8.14 -11.47 -15.67
N LYS A 206 -8.52 -11.61 -16.95
CA LYS A 206 -9.68 -10.91 -17.51
C LYS A 206 -10.98 -11.23 -16.75
N ILE A 207 -11.15 -12.46 -16.27
CA ILE A 207 -12.33 -12.87 -15.48
C ILE A 207 -12.30 -12.16 -14.14
N VAL A 208 -11.19 -12.26 -13.41
CA VAL A 208 -10.99 -11.64 -12.09
C VAL A 208 -11.12 -10.11 -12.15
N ALA A 209 -10.59 -9.50 -13.21
CA ALA A 209 -10.44 -8.06 -13.30
C ALA A 209 -11.61 -7.35 -13.98
N LYS A 210 -12.64 -8.10 -14.40
CA LYS A 210 -13.82 -7.58 -15.10
C LYS A 210 -14.44 -6.39 -14.34
N ASP A 211 -14.66 -6.57 -13.04
CA ASP A 211 -15.35 -5.58 -12.18
C ASP A 211 -14.40 -4.63 -11.43
N LEU A 212 -13.09 -4.81 -11.61
CA LEU A 212 -12.06 -3.95 -11.02
C LEU A 212 -11.97 -2.62 -11.78
N ILE A 213 -11.80 -1.54 -11.01
CA ILE A 213 -11.45 -0.19 -11.49
C ILE A 213 -9.94 -0.04 -11.57
N THR A 214 -9.20 -0.73 -10.72
CA THR A 214 -7.74 -0.72 -10.74
C THR A 214 -7.23 -2.11 -10.46
N LEU A 215 -6.39 -2.60 -11.37
CA LEU A 215 -5.54 -3.75 -11.14
C LEU A 215 -4.10 -3.28 -11.16
N LYS A 216 -3.37 -3.59 -10.08
CA LYS A 216 -1.93 -3.50 -10.01
C LYS A 216 -1.35 -4.84 -9.66
N PHE A 217 -0.34 -5.28 -10.37
CA PHE A 217 0.44 -6.42 -9.93
C PHE A 217 1.93 -6.25 -10.20
N ILE A 218 2.72 -6.94 -9.38
CA ILE A 218 4.16 -7.16 -9.56
C ILE A 218 4.42 -8.63 -9.24
N PHE A 219 4.64 -9.41 -10.30
CA PHE A 219 4.92 -10.84 -10.22
C PHE A 219 6.39 -11.08 -10.47
N ASN A 220 7.04 -11.77 -9.54
CA ASN A 220 8.38 -12.30 -9.75
C ASN A 220 8.25 -13.72 -10.32
N ILE A 221 8.70 -13.87 -11.58
CA ILE A 221 8.55 -15.10 -12.35
C ILE A 221 9.86 -15.47 -13.04
N GLU A 222 10.09 -16.76 -13.17
CA GLU A 222 11.15 -17.34 -13.99
C GLU A 222 10.46 -18.02 -15.18
N VAL A 223 10.68 -17.51 -16.39
CA VAL A 223 9.96 -17.95 -17.58
C VAL A 223 10.91 -18.08 -18.78
N ASP A 224 10.69 -19.13 -19.56
CA ASP A 224 11.51 -19.42 -20.75
C ASP A 224 11.10 -18.55 -21.95
N SER A 225 9.80 -18.24 -22.08
CA SER A 225 9.24 -17.47 -23.18
C SER A 225 8.31 -16.38 -22.66
N ILE A 226 8.80 -15.13 -22.62
CA ILE A 226 7.99 -13.99 -22.17
C ILE A 226 6.93 -13.57 -23.19
N GLU A 227 7.16 -13.81 -24.48
CA GLU A 227 6.22 -13.42 -25.54
C GLU A 227 4.90 -14.19 -25.44
N GLU A 228 4.94 -15.48 -25.18
CA GLU A 228 3.74 -16.30 -24.99
C GLU A 228 2.87 -15.80 -23.82
N ILE A 229 3.52 -15.35 -22.74
CA ILE A 229 2.84 -14.76 -21.60
C ILE A 229 2.20 -13.44 -21.99
N LEU A 230 2.96 -12.55 -22.64
CA LEU A 230 2.46 -11.24 -23.05
C LEU A 230 1.32 -11.35 -24.06
N ASP A 231 1.34 -12.34 -24.96
CA ASP A 231 0.28 -12.63 -25.91
C ASP A 231 -1.07 -12.84 -25.23
N THR A 232 -1.10 -13.47 -24.05
CA THR A 232 -2.35 -13.63 -23.27
C THR A 232 -2.94 -12.30 -22.78
N PHE A 233 -2.12 -11.24 -22.72
CA PHE A 233 -2.53 -9.87 -22.38
C PHE A 233 -2.75 -8.98 -23.62
N ARG A 234 -2.55 -9.48 -24.85
CA ARG A 234 -2.78 -8.76 -26.12
C ARG A 234 -4.23 -8.87 -26.60
N THR A 235 -5.19 -8.67 -25.69
CA THR A 235 -6.62 -8.68 -26.04
C THR A 235 -7.24 -7.28 -25.94
N SER A 236 -8.35 -7.05 -26.64
CA SER A 236 -9.09 -5.78 -26.60
C SER A 236 -9.50 -5.37 -25.18
N PHE A 237 -9.77 -6.35 -24.31
CA PHE A 237 -10.07 -6.10 -22.91
C PHE A 237 -8.95 -5.33 -22.20
N TRP A 238 -7.70 -5.74 -22.39
CA TRP A 238 -6.55 -5.10 -21.73
C TRP A 238 -6.22 -3.76 -22.36
N LEU A 239 -6.16 -3.72 -23.69
CA LEU A 239 -5.65 -2.56 -24.45
C LEU A 239 -6.68 -1.45 -24.61
N ASN A 240 -7.94 -1.80 -24.88
CA ASN A 240 -8.99 -0.84 -25.21
C ASN A 240 -9.94 -0.60 -24.04
N ASP A 241 -10.48 -1.67 -23.44
CA ASP A 241 -11.52 -1.53 -22.41
C ASP A 241 -10.94 -1.04 -21.08
N LYS A 242 -9.84 -1.66 -20.63
CA LYS A 242 -9.19 -1.34 -19.35
C LYS A 242 -8.04 -0.34 -19.49
N GLN A 243 -7.40 -0.31 -20.66
CA GLN A 243 -6.15 0.44 -20.89
C GLN A 243 -5.10 0.14 -19.80
N TRP A 244 -5.00 -1.14 -19.43
CA TRP A 244 -3.99 -1.62 -18.49
C TRP A 244 -2.92 -2.36 -19.27
N PHE A 245 -1.75 -1.75 -19.34
CA PHE A 245 -0.61 -2.33 -20.03
C PHE A 245 0.15 -3.25 -19.09
N VAL A 246 0.79 -4.26 -19.66
CA VAL A 246 1.60 -5.22 -18.92
C VAL A 246 2.99 -5.21 -19.52
N ALA A 247 3.98 -5.13 -18.66
CA ALA A 247 5.38 -5.11 -19.03
C ALA A 247 6.17 -6.14 -18.26
N TYR A 248 7.29 -6.54 -18.85
CA TYR A 248 8.27 -7.41 -18.23
C TYR A 248 9.66 -6.79 -18.26
N ASP A 249 10.29 -6.75 -17.09
CA ASP A 249 11.67 -6.32 -16.94
C ASP A 249 12.29 -6.95 -15.67
N ASN A 250 13.58 -7.30 -15.72
CA ASN A 250 14.33 -7.87 -14.60
C ASN A 250 13.59 -9.01 -13.85
N ASN A 251 13.03 -9.97 -14.57
CA ASN A 251 12.24 -11.10 -14.01
C ASN A 251 10.97 -10.68 -13.27
N HIS A 252 10.48 -9.47 -13.55
CA HIS A 252 9.22 -8.96 -13.02
C HIS A 252 8.22 -8.71 -14.13
N LEU A 253 7.06 -9.35 -14.05
CA LEU A 253 5.88 -8.99 -14.84
C LEU A 253 5.01 -8.04 -14.02
N PHE A 254 4.70 -6.87 -14.55
CA PHE A 254 3.94 -5.86 -13.81
C PHE A 254 2.97 -5.09 -14.69
N THR A 255 1.91 -4.59 -14.07
CA THR A 255 0.97 -3.66 -14.73
C THR A 255 1.53 -2.25 -14.74
N ILE A 256 1.31 -1.54 -15.84
CA ILE A 256 1.60 -0.12 -15.99
C ILE A 256 0.25 0.61 -16.08
N PRO A 257 -0.08 1.47 -15.10
CA PRO A 257 -1.20 2.38 -15.25
C PRO A 257 -1.01 3.24 -16.51
N CYS A 258 -2.03 3.37 -17.35
CA CYS A 258 -2.00 4.26 -18.51
C CYS A 258 -1.58 5.71 -18.16
N SER A 259 -1.84 6.15 -16.92
CA SER A 259 -1.42 7.46 -16.41
C SER A 259 0.01 7.54 -15.85
N MET A 260 0.80 6.45 -15.85
CA MET A 260 2.05 6.36 -15.11
C MET A 260 3.14 7.28 -15.66
N TYR A 261 3.19 7.45 -16.98
CA TYR A 261 4.25 8.24 -17.63
C TYR A 261 3.84 9.67 -17.94
N LYS A 262 2.98 10.28 -17.12
CA LYS A 262 2.67 11.71 -17.29
C LYS A 262 3.91 12.60 -17.16
N HIS A 263 4.93 12.14 -16.42
CA HIS A 263 6.19 12.83 -16.23
C HIS A 263 7.36 11.88 -16.47
N VAL A 264 8.27 12.25 -17.38
CA VAL A 264 9.48 11.49 -17.70
C VAL A 264 10.70 12.41 -17.75
N ASN A 265 11.89 11.83 -17.74
CA ASN A 265 13.15 12.56 -17.88
C ASN A 265 13.97 12.08 -19.10
N GLU A 266 15.16 12.63 -19.31
CA GLU A 266 16.06 12.25 -20.41
C GLU A 266 16.50 10.78 -20.40
N PHE A 267 16.43 10.11 -19.24
CA PHE A 267 16.79 8.70 -19.08
C PHE A 267 15.60 7.75 -19.27
N PHE A 268 14.44 8.28 -19.64
CA PHE A 268 13.26 7.46 -19.83
C PHE A 268 13.48 6.45 -20.96
N GLN A 269 13.35 5.18 -20.59
CA GLN A 269 13.25 4.08 -21.53
C GLN A 269 11.91 3.40 -21.30
N PRO A 270 11.08 3.19 -22.36
CA PRO A 270 9.91 2.35 -22.21
C PRO A 270 10.36 0.93 -21.84
N PRO A 271 9.52 0.16 -21.14
CA PRO A 271 9.83 -1.23 -20.87
C PRO A 271 10.09 -2.00 -22.17
N LYS A 272 11.09 -2.88 -22.16
CA LYS A 272 11.53 -3.59 -23.38
C LYS A 272 10.47 -4.56 -23.90
N TYR A 273 9.81 -5.27 -22.99
CA TYR A 273 8.81 -6.28 -23.31
C TYR A 273 7.47 -5.81 -22.77
N THR A 274 6.51 -5.59 -23.67
CA THR A 274 5.17 -5.15 -23.30
C THR A 274 4.10 -5.87 -24.12
N ASN A 275 2.87 -5.87 -23.63
CA ASN A 275 1.71 -6.32 -24.39
C ASN A 275 1.29 -5.35 -25.51
N ILE A 276 2.07 -4.29 -25.77
CA ILE A 276 1.86 -3.39 -26.90
C ILE A 276 2.95 -3.67 -27.93
N LEU A 277 2.57 -3.83 -29.20
CA LEU A 277 3.54 -4.06 -30.29
C LEU A 277 4.33 -2.78 -30.64
N GLU A 278 3.74 -1.62 -30.41
CA GLU A 278 4.36 -0.32 -30.68
C GLU A 278 4.54 0.48 -29.39
N ASN A 279 5.79 0.87 -29.10
CA ASN A 279 6.10 1.70 -27.93
C ASN A 279 5.57 3.14 -28.04
N THR A 280 5.03 3.53 -29.21
CA THR A 280 4.45 4.85 -29.50
C THR A 280 3.45 5.30 -28.43
N ILE A 281 2.62 4.38 -27.94
CA ILE A 281 1.63 4.64 -26.90
C ILE A 281 2.26 5.22 -25.63
N PHE A 282 3.44 4.75 -25.21
CA PHE A 282 4.08 5.29 -24.00
C PHE A 282 4.49 6.75 -24.16
N TYR A 283 4.98 7.12 -25.35
CA TYR A 283 5.37 8.50 -25.67
C TYR A 283 4.16 9.43 -25.76
N ASP A 284 3.02 8.94 -26.24
CA ASP A 284 1.79 9.72 -26.40
C ASP A 284 1.16 10.12 -25.06
N HIS A 285 1.44 9.39 -23.97
CA HIS A 285 0.91 9.69 -22.64
C HIS A 285 1.79 10.64 -21.83
N VAL A 286 3.01 10.92 -22.30
CA VAL A 286 3.89 11.88 -21.65
C VAL A 286 3.33 13.30 -21.81
N ARG A 287 3.19 14.00 -20.68
CA ARG A 287 2.75 15.40 -20.63
C ARG A 287 3.85 16.32 -20.12
N LYS A 288 4.76 15.80 -19.30
CA LYS A 288 5.87 16.53 -18.72
C LYS A 288 7.19 15.83 -19.04
N LEU A 289 8.14 16.57 -19.61
CA LEU A 289 9.49 16.09 -19.89
C LEU A 289 10.49 16.97 -19.11
N THR A 290 11.33 16.35 -18.30
CA THR A 290 12.46 17.03 -17.66
C THR A 290 13.76 16.67 -18.39
N LEU A 291 14.57 17.66 -18.76
CA LEU A 291 15.84 17.46 -19.43
C LEU A 291 16.98 18.12 -18.65
N ASN A 292 18.10 17.41 -18.53
CA ASN A 292 19.36 17.98 -18.07
C ASN A 292 20.20 18.48 -19.26
N PHE A 293 20.67 19.73 -19.18
CA PHE A 293 21.37 20.44 -20.26
C PHE A 293 22.60 19.70 -20.83
N HIS A 294 23.25 18.86 -20.03
CA HIS A 294 24.47 18.14 -20.45
C HIS A 294 24.21 16.87 -21.27
N LEU A 295 22.94 16.44 -21.40
CA LEU A 295 22.57 15.14 -21.98
C LEU A 295 21.48 15.26 -23.05
N ILE A 296 21.49 16.34 -23.84
CA ILE A 296 20.50 16.56 -24.91
C ILE A 296 20.81 15.66 -26.10
N LYS A 297 20.58 14.35 -25.92
CA LYS A 297 20.41 13.36 -26.98
C LYS A 297 19.28 12.43 -26.56
N THR A 298 18.05 12.92 -26.65
CA THR A 298 16.89 12.03 -26.60
C THR A 298 16.63 11.55 -28.04
N SER A 299 16.75 10.25 -28.29
CA SER A 299 16.35 9.64 -29.57
C SER A 299 14.83 9.50 -29.72
N HIS A 300 14.08 9.97 -28.73
CA HIS A 300 12.64 9.80 -28.62
C HIS A 300 11.89 11.08 -28.96
N ARG A 301 10.80 10.94 -29.71
CA ARG A 301 9.87 12.03 -30.01
C ARG A 301 8.65 11.89 -29.10
N PHE A 302 8.43 12.90 -28.25
CA PHE A 302 7.24 12.98 -27.41
C PHE A 302 6.25 13.96 -28.05
N ILE A 303 5.08 13.49 -28.48
CA ILE A 303 4.15 14.28 -29.28
C ILE A 303 3.31 15.23 -28.41
N ASN A 304 3.01 14.84 -27.17
CA ASN A 304 2.01 15.50 -26.33
C ASN A 304 2.58 16.20 -25.09
N ILE A 305 3.81 16.71 -25.16
CA ILE A 305 4.43 17.46 -24.05
C ILE A 305 3.71 18.79 -23.85
N THR A 306 3.13 18.99 -22.67
CA THR A 306 2.52 20.25 -22.21
C THR A 306 3.44 21.02 -21.26
N THR A 307 4.45 20.36 -20.70
CA THR A 307 5.39 20.96 -19.75
C THR A 307 6.79 20.46 -20.03
N LEU A 308 7.69 21.36 -20.43
CA LEU A 308 9.10 21.04 -20.63
C LEU A 308 9.92 21.74 -19.55
N GLU A 309 10.52 20.96 -18.64
CA GLU A 309 11.43 21.48 -17.64
C GLU A 309 12.87 21.24 -18.07
N ILE A 310 13.61 22.30 -18.35
CA ILE A 310 15.03 22.18 -18.66
C ILE A 310 15.82 22.65 -17.44
N GLY A 311 16.41 21.71 -16.72
CA GLY A 311 17.13 21.99 -15.48
C GLY A 311 18.57 22.43 -15.73
N TYR A 312 18.89 23.65 -15.29
CA TYR A 312 20.08 23.90 -14.46
C TYR A 312 19.60 23.93 -13.00
N LYS A 313 20.46 23.72 -12.01
CA LYS A 313 20.08 23.67 -10.57
C LYS A 313 19.18 24.83 -10.03
N TYR A 314 18.87 25.88 -10.81
CA TYR A 314 18.16 27.09 -10.33
C TYR A 314 17.18 27.80 -11.29
N ILE A 315 16.77 27.24 -12.44
CA ILE A 315 15.79 27.92 -13.33
C ILE A 315 14.75 26.93 -13.86
N SER A 316 13.47 27.17 -13.54
CA SER A 316 12.32 26.51 -14.18
C SER A 316 11.72 27.46 -15.23
N VAL A 317 11.69 27.05 -16.48
CA VAL A 317 10.97 27.74 -17.55
C VAL A 317 9.68 26.98 -17.81
N GLU A 318 8.52 27.56 -17.51
CA GLU A 318 7.23 27.03 -17.96
C GLU A 318 6.95 27.55 -19.37
N ILE A 319 6.96 26.65 -20.35
CA ILE A 319 6.43 26.95 -21.67
C ILE A 319 4.96 26.53 -21.67
N LEU A 320 4.06 27.50 -21.73
CA LEU A 320 2.63 27.27 -22.00
C LEU A 320 2.48 27.16 -23.52
N SER A 321 2.15 25.98 -24.04
CA SER A 321 1.78 25.84 -25.45
C SER A 321 0.32 26.23 -25.68
N THR A 322 0.11 27.02 -26.73
CA THR A 322 -1.16 27.47 -27.33
C THR A 322 -2.00 26.35 -27.91
#